data_AF-A0A3D1YAK0-F1
#
_entry.id   AF-A0A3D1YAK0-F1
#
_cell.length_a   1.000
_cell.length_b   1.000
_cell.length_c   1.000
_cell.angle_alpha   90.00
_cell.angle_beta   90.00
_cell.angle_gamma   90.00
#
_symmetry.space_group_name_H-M   'P 1'
#
loop_
_entity.id
_entity.type
_entity.pdbx_description
1 polymer ?
#
loop_
_entity_poly.entity_id
_entity_poly.type
_entity_poly.pdbx_seq_one_letter_code
_entity_poly.pdbx_strand_id
1 'polypeptide(L)'
;MSDMEIYVDNLAAMQIHNMNKYIEFTRAKLQEKGTSTTDHYMKTLEAATIKEDDYFANLLGSDIAGIAKDIKEAHKKDSNTGNDTTEVDEIEEAFEQIQKTDNATQAQMIMYSKMFKINFTKMEPYELYQANNSP
;
A
#
# COMPACT_ATOMS: atom_id res chain seq x y z
N MET A 1 -3.15 -14.33 -7.28
CA MET A 1 -3.12 -14.59 -8.75
C MET A 1 -4.30 -15.41 -9.26
N SER A 2 -4.90 -16.31 -8.48
CA SER A 2 -6.15 -16.99 -8.89
C SER A 2 -7.29 -16.01 -9.22
N ASP A 3 -7.35 -14.87 -8.52
CA ASP A 3 -8.43 -13.88 -8.67
C ASP A 3 -8.32 -13.08 -9.97
N MET A 4 -7.08 -12.76 -10.39
CA MET A 4 -6.81 -12.12 -11.69
C MET A 4 -7.15 -13.05 -12.86
N GLU A 5 -6.84 -14.34 -12.75
CA GLU A 5 -7.21 -15.34 -13.77
C GLU A 5 -8.73 -15.45 -13.92
N ILE A 6 -9.47 -15.51 -12.80
CA ILE A 6 -10.94 -15.53 -12.79
C ILE A 6 -11.54 -14.31 -13.51
N TYR A 7 -10.93 -13.13 -13.34
CA TYR A 7 -11.34 -11.91 -14.04
C TYR A 7 -11.01 -11.96 -15.54
N VAL A 8 -9.78 -12.32 -15.89
CA VAL A 8 -9.29 -12.32 -17.28
C VAL A 8 -9.99 -13.36 -18.15
N ASP A 9 -10.24 -14.56 -17.61
CA ASP A 9 -10.91 -15.63 -18.33
C ASP A 9 -12.38 -15.31 -18.64
N ASN A 10 -12.94 -14.28 -18.01
CA ASN A 10 -14.30 -13.78 -18.24
C ASN A 10 -15.41 -14.83 -17.98
N LEU A 11 -15.05 -16.00 -17.44
CA LEU A 11 -15.97 -17.08 -17.15
C LEU A 11 -16.94 -16.68 -16.03
N ALA A 12 -16.43 -16.03 -14.98
CA ALA A 12 -17.25 -15.53 -13.88
C ALA A 12 -18.23 -14.43 -14.36
N ALA A 13 -17.78 -13.51 -15.21
CA ALA A 13 -18.61 -12.45 -15.78
C ALA A 13 -19.77 -13.05 -16.61
N MET A 14 -19.47 -14.02 -17.46
CA MET A 14 -20.50 -14.73 -18.23
C MET A 14 -21.53 -15.40 -17.32
N GLN A 15 -21.11 -16.04 -16.22
CA GLN A 15 -22.03 -16.66 -15.28
C GLN A 15 -22.86 -15.62 -14.51
N ILE A 16 -22.26 -14.50 -14.09
CA ILE A 16 -22.97 -13.38 -13.46
C ILE A 16 -24.05 -12.84 -14.40
N HIS A 17 -23.70 -12.61 -15.67
CA HIS A 17 -24.66 -12.18 -16.68
C HIS A 17 -25.82 -13.18 -16.84
N ASN A 18 -25.53 -14.48 -16.93
CA ASN A 18 -26.56 -15.53 -17.02
C ASN A 18 -27.50 -15.52 -15.80
N MET A 19 -26.96 -15.41 -14.59
CA MET A 19 -27.75 -15.34 -13.35
C MET A 19 -28.63 -14.09 -13.32
N ASN A 20 -28.08 -12.92 -13.64
CA ASN A 20 -28.83 -11.67 -13.71
C ASN A 20 -29.95 -11.74 -14.75
N LYS A 21 -29.71 -12.36 -15.91
CA LYS A 21 -30.74 -12.57 -16.93
C LYS A 21 -31.87 -13.48 -16.45
N TYR A 22 -31.54 -14.52 -15.69
CA TYR A 22 -32.54 -15.40 -15.10
C TYR A 22 -33.39 -14.70 -14.03
N ILE A 23 -32.77 -13.84 -13.21
CA ILE A 23 -33.47 -13.00 -12.24
C ILE A 23 -34.44 -12.05 -12.96
N GLU A 24 -33.98 -11.34 -13.99
CA GLU A 24 -34.82 -10.44 -14.80
C GLU A 24 -36.01 -11.19 -15.41
N PHE A 25 -35.75 -12.36 -16.02
CA PHE A 25 -36.80 -13.21 -16.59
C PHE A 25 -37.84 -13.60 -15.54
N THR A 26 -37.40 -14.02 -14.36
CA THR A 26 -38.29 -14.42 -13.27
C THR A 26 -39.15 -13.26 -12.78
N ARG A 27 -38.54 -12.07 -12.61
CA ARG A 27 -39.28 -10.84 -12.26
C ARG A 27 -40.33 -10.51 -13.31
N ALA A 28 -39.99 -10.56 -14.60
CA ALA A 28 -40.95 -10.32 -15.67
C ALA A 28 -42.14 -11.30 -15.60
N LYS A 29 -41.88 -12.60 -15.40
CA LYS A 29 -42.94 -13.63 -15.28
C LYS A 29 -43.84 -13.43 -14.05
N LEU A 30 -43.30 -12.94 -12.94
CA LEU A 30 -44.09 -12.63 -11.75
C LEU A 30 -44.97 -11.39 -11.96
N GLN A 31 -44.47 -10.36 -12.67
CA GLN A 31 -45.28 -9.19 -13.03
C GLN A 31 -46.41 -9.55 -13.99
N GLU A 32 -46.16 -10.39 -15.00
CA GLU A 32 -47.20 -10.92 -15.91
C GLU A 32 -48.33 -11.63 -15.15
N LYS A 33 -48.02 -12.26 -14.01
CA LYS A 33 -48.99 -12.91 -13.11
C LYS A 33 -49.66 -11.95 -12.12
N GLY A 34 -49.39 -10.65 -12.19
CA GLY A 34 -50.01 -9.62 -11.34
C GLY A 34 -49.27 -9.33 -10.04
N THR A 35 -48.04 -9.80 -9.86
CA THR A 35 -47.25 -9.49 -8.65
C THR A 35 -46.75 -8.04 -8.70
N SER A 36 -47.02 -7.27 -7.63
CA SER A 36 -46.55 -5.88 -7.51
C SER A 36 -45.01 -5.81 -7.45
N THR A 37 -44.41 -4.76 -8.01
CA THR A 37 -42.97 -4.49 -7.89
C THR A 37 -42.53 -4.23 -6.45
N THR A 38 -43.46 -3.83 -5.58
CA THR A 38 -43.20 -3.59 -4.16
C THR A 38 -43.30 -4.86 -3.30
N ASP A 39 -43.73 -5.98 -3.89
CA ASP A 39 -43.85 -7.26 -3.22
C ASP A 39 -42.48 -7.74 -2.69
N HIS A 40 -42.48 -8.47 -1.57
CA HIS A 40 -41.26 -8.97 -0.94
C HIS A 40 -40.43 -9.85 -1.90
N TYR A 41 -41.08 -10.73 -2.68
CA TYR A 41 -40.36 -11.58 -3.63
C TYR A 41 -39.70 -10.77 -4.75
N MET A 42 -40.34 -9.68 -5.21
CA MET A 42 -39.74 -8.77 -6.19
C MET A 42 -38.51 -8.05 -5.66
N LYS A 43 -38.58 -7.55 -4.43
CA LYS A 43 -37.45 -6.89 -3.77
C LYS A 43 -36.30 -7.86 -3.51
N THR A 44 -36.60 -9.10 -3.13
CA THR A 44 -35.58 -10.14 -2.94
C THR A 44 -34.87 -10.47 -4.26
N LEU A 45 -35.60 -10.59 -5.36
CA LEU A 45 -34.98 -10.81 -6.68
C LEU A 45 -34.13 -9.60 -7.11
N GLU A 46 -34.56 -8.38 -6.82
CA GLU A 46 -33.77 -7.18 -7.09
C GLU A 46 -32.46 -7.14 -6.29
N ALA A 47 -32.53 -7.45 -4.99
CA ALA A 47 -31.36 -7.51 -4.12
C ALA A 47 -30.41 -8.66 -4.49
N ALA A 48 -30.91 -9.71 -5.15
CA ALA A 48 -30.11 -10.83 -5.64
C ALA A 48 -29.34 -10.52 -6.93
N THR A 49 -29.64 -9.42 -7.64
CA THR A 49 -28.89 -9.00 -8.82
C THR A 49 -27.45 -8.66 -8.43
N ILE A 50 -26.49 -9.30 -9.08
CA ILE A 50 -25.07 -9.10 -8.83
C ILE A 50 -24.60 -7.92 -9.69
N LYS A 51 -24.01 -6.92 -9.05
CA LYS A 51 -23.29 -5.84 -9.75
C LYS A 51 -21.90 -6.33 -10.10
N GLU A 52 -21.66 -6.55 -11.40
CA GLU A 52 -20.42 -7.12 -11.92
C GLU A 52 -19.19 -6.29 -11.53
N ASP A 53 -19.26 -4.97 -11.69
CA ASP A 53 -18.16 -4.05 -11.33
C ASP A 53 -17.79 -4.14 -9.84
N ASP A 54 -18.80 -4.17 -8.95
CA ASP A 54 -18.57 -4.28 -7.50
C ASP A 54 -17.98 -5.67 -7.16
N TYR A 55 -18.45 -6.73 -7.82
CA TYR A 55 -17.94 -8.08 -7.62
C TYR A 55 -16.44 -8.15 -7.98
N PHE A 56 -16.06 -7.68 -9.17
CA PHE A 56 -14.67 -7.75 -9.61
C PHE A 56 -13.75 -6.76 -8.92
N ALA A 57 -14.23 -5.57 -8.54
CA ALA A 57 -13.45 -4.65 -7.72
C ALA A 57 -13.06 -5.29 -6.37
N ASN A 58 -13.99 -5.99 -5.73
CA ASN A 58 -13.73 -6.70 -4.48
C ASN A 58 -12.81 -7.92 -4.68
N LEU A 59 -13.02 -8.66 -5.77
CA LEU A 59 -12.20 -9.84 -6.10
C LEU A 59 -10.74 -9.46 -6.39
N LEU A 60 -10.51 -8.38 -7.14
CA LEU A 60 -9.17 -7.97 -7.56
C LEU A 60 -8.43 -7.12 -6.52
N GLY A 61 -9.15 -6.52 -5.57
CA GLY A 61 -8.60 -5.51 -4.66
C GLY A 61 -7.38 -5.99 -3.87
N SER A 62 -7.42 -7.21 -3.33
CA SER A 62 -6.29 -7.77 -2.57
C SER A 62 -5.09 -8.11 -3.44
N ASP A 63 -5.32 -8.67 -4.63
CA ASP A 63 -4.25 -9.04 -5.57
C ASP A 63 -3.52 -7.77 -6.08
N ILE A 64 -4.27 -6.73 -6.45
CA ILE A 64 -3.67 -5.44 -6.89
C ILE A 64 -2.92 -4.77 -5.75
N ALA A 65 -3.47 -4.74 -4.54
CA ALA A 65 -2.80 -4.18 -3.38
C ALA A 65 -1.50 -4.94 -3.03
N GLY A 66 -1.52 -6.28 -3.17
CA GLY A 66 -0.34 -7.13 -3.01
C GLY A 66 0.74 -6.80 -4.03
N ILE A 67 0.40 -6.76 -5.31
CA ILE A 67 1.33 -6.40 -6.40
C ILE A 67 1.92 -5.00 -6.16
N ALA A 68 1.10 -4.01 -5.81
CA ALA A 68 1.58 -2.65 -5.52
C ALA A 68 2.57 -2.62 -4.35
N LYS A 69 2.33 -3.43 -3.32
CA LYS A 69 3.24 -3.57 -2.18
C LYS A 69 4.56 -4.23 -2.60
N ASP A 70 4.51 -5.29 -3.40
CA ASP A 70 5.71 -5.98 -3.89
C ASP A 70 6.58 -5.06 -4.75
N ILE A 71 5.96 -4.25 -5.61
CA ILE A 71 6.65 -3.21 -6.38
C ILE A 71 7.31 -2.21 -5.42
N LYS A 72 6.59 -1.71 -4.42
CA LYS A 72 7.16 -0.77 -3.43
C LYS A 72 8.39 -1.36 -2.73
N GLU A 73 8.33 -2.61 -2.29
CA GLU A 73 9.45 -3.25 -1.59
C GLU A 73 10.65 -3.48 -2.52
N ALA A 74 10.42 -3.86 -3.78
CA ALA A 74 11.50 -4.03 -4.77
C ALA A 74 12.25 -2.70 -5.03
N HIS A 75 11.53 -1.56 -5.03
CA HIS A 75 12.08 -0.23 -5.26
C HIS A 75 12.68 0.45 -4.02
N LYS A 76 12.65 -0.21 -2.85
CA LYS A 76 13.08 0.37 -1.58
C LYS A 76 14.56 0.81 -1.54
N LYS A 77 15.41 0.24 -2.40
CA LYS A 77 16.86 0.51 -2.46
C LYS A 77 17.26 1.48 -3.58
N ASP A 78 16.32 2.02 -4.33
CA ASP A 78 16.63 2.93 -5.43
C ASP A 78 17.16 4.26 -4.89
N SER A 79 18.12 4.86 -5.59
CA SER A 79 18.77 6.10 -5.16
C SER A 79 17.82 7.31 -5.08
N ASN A 80 16.62 7.20 -5.64
CA ASN A 80 15.59 8.23 -5.61
C ASN A 80 14.39 7.85 -4.73
N THR A 81 14.48 6.75 -3.96
CA THR A 81 13.43 6.34 -3.03
C THR A 81 13.58 7.06 -1.70
N GLY A 82 12.47 7.56 -1.17
CA GLY A 82 12.44 8.18 0.16
C GLY A 82 12.90 7.19 1.23
N ASN A 83 13.69 7.66 2.18
CA ASN A 83 14.19 6.83 3.26
C ASN A 83 13.05 6.52 4.26
N ASP A 84 13.06 5.34 4.88
CA ASP A 84 12.06 4.99 5.92
C ASP A 84 12.17 5.89 7.17
N THR A 85 13.34 6.51 7.36
CA THR A 85 13.63 7.48 8.41
C THR A 85 13.56 8.89 7.87
N THR A 86 12.89 9.78 8.59
CA THR A 86 12.88 11.21 8.32
C THR A 86 14.17 11.87 8.81
N GLU A 87 14.44 13.09 8.33
CA GLU A 87 15.52 13.92 8.88
C GLU A 87 15.35 14.20 10.37
N VAL A 88 14.09 14.23 10.85
CA VAL A 88 13.77 14.41 12.28
C VAL A 88 14.15 13.18 13.07
N ASP A 89 13.87 11.97 12.58
CA ASP A 89 14.28 10.71 13.24
C ASP A 89 15.80 10.65 13.40
N GLU A 90 16.55 11.11 12.39
CA GLU A 90 18.00 11.18 12.47
C GLU A 90 18.52 12.19 13.51
N ILE A 91 17.82 13.31 13.70
CA ILE A 91 18.14 14.33 14.70
C ILE A 91 17.78 13.84 16.11
N GLU A 92 16.63 13.19 16.29
CA GLU A 92 16.24 12.57 17.56
C GLU A 92 17.27 11.53 18.00
N GLU A 93 17.68 10.64 17.09
CA GLU A 93 18.73 9.66 17.36
C GLU A 93 20.05 10.34 17.77
N ALA A 94 20.39 11.47 17.13
CA ALA A 94 21.58 12.25 17.48
C ALA A 94 21.50 12.77 18.92
N PHE A 95 20.36 13.32 19.32
CA PHE A 95 20.15 13.82 20.68
C PHE A 95 20.20 12.71 21.72
N GLU A 96 19.62 11.55 21.45
CA GLU A 96 19.72 10.39 22.33
C GLU A 96 21.18 9.93 22.52
N GLN A 97 21.96 9.89 21.43
CA GLN A 97 23.37 9.51 21.50
C GLN A 97 24.19 10.56 22.28
N ILE A 98 23.90 11.85 22.10
CA ILE A 98 24.53 12.95 22.84
C ILE A 98 24.22 12.85 24.34
N GLN A 99 22.97 12.57 24.73
CA GLN A 99 22.59 12.41 26.14
C GLN A 99 23.32 11.26 26.84
N LYS A 100 23.69 10.22 26.09
CA LYS A 100 24.42 9.05 26.60
C LYS A 100 25.94 9.25 26.65
N THR A 101 26.44 10.41 26.23
CA THR A 101 27.87 10.69 26.15
C THR A 101 28.30 11.75 27.14
N ASP A 102 29.37 11.47 27.89
CA ASP A 102 29.93 12.40 28.87
C ASP A 102 31.06 13.27 28.28
N ASN A 103 31.36 13.10 26.98
CA ASN A 103 32.45 13.76 26.29
C ASN A 103 31.94 14.77 25.26
N ALA A 104 32.22 16.05 25.50
CA ALA A 104 31.82 17.16 24.62
C ALA A 104 32.34 17.02 23.18
N THR A 105 33.54 16.47 22.99
CA THR A 105 34.10 16.22 21.65
C THR A 105 33.33 15.11 20.93
N GLN A 106 32.96 14.06 21.64
CA GLN A 106 32.15 12.96 21.09
C GLN A 106 30.74 13.44 20.72
N ALA A 107 30.14 14.30 21.55
CA ALA A 107 28.87 14.94 21.25
C ALA A 107 28.92 15.79 19.97
N GLN A 108 29.99 16.58 19.78
CA GLN A 108 30.21 17.36 18.55
C GLN A 108 30.36 16.46 17.32
N MET A 109 31.11 15.35 17.43
CA MET A 109 31.27 14.39 16.33
C MET A 109 29.94 13.73 15.92
N ILE A 110 29.09 13.37 16.89
CA ILE A 110 27.74 12.84 16.61
C ILE A 110 26.91 13.89 15.83
N MET A 111 26.92 15.15 16.28
CA MET A 111 26.14 16.22 15.66
C MET A 111 26.62 16.54 14.23
N TYR A 112 27.92 16.67 14.02
CA TYR A 112 28.49 16.87 12.68
C TYR A 112 28.25 15.67 11.77
N SER A 113 28.23 14.46 12.32
CA SER A 113 27.99 13.27 11.50
C SER A 113 26.61 13.27 10.84
N LYS A 114 25.62 13.78 11.55
CA LYS A 114 24.25 13.92 11.04
C LYS A 114 24.11 15.11 10.09
N MET A 115 24.70 16.27 10.41
CA MET A 115 24.64 17.46 9.55
C MET A 115 25.29 17.24 8.18
N PHE A 116 26.46 16.60 8.14
CA PHE A 116 27.22 16.42 6.90
C PHE A 116 26.99 15.05 6.24
N LYS A 117 26.19 14.17 6.86
CA LYS A 117 25.95 12.78 6.43
C LYS A 117 27.26 11.97 6.27
N ILE A 118 28.24 12.23 7.13
CA ILE A 118 29.56 11.58 7.16
C ILE A 118 29.78 11.00 8.56
N ASN A 119 30.23 9.75 8.71
CA ASN A 119 30.38 9.15 10.03
C ASN A 119 31.73 9.50 10.70
N PHE A 120 31.79 10.64 11.42
CA PHE A 120 32.99 11.11 12.12
C PHE A 120 33.34 10.28 13.37
N THR A 121 32.39 9.54 13.94
CA THR A 121 32.64 8.72 15.15
C THR A 121 33.42 7.44 14.86
N LYS A 122 33.53 7.06 13.58
CA LYS A 122 34.30 5.91 13.10
C LYS A 122 35.61 6.28 12.40
N MET A 123 35.94 7.57 12.35
CA MET A 123 37.16 8.04 11.69
C MET A 123 38.36 7.92 12.61
N GLU A 124 39.50 7.53 12.03
CA GLU A 124 40.77 7.58 12.73
C GLU A 124 41.22 9.05 12.93
N PRO A 125 42.01 9.37 13.97
CA PRO A 125 42.39 10.76 14.28
C PRO A 125 43.03 11.55 13.13
N TYR A 126 43.75 10.86 12.24
CA TYR A 126 44.38 11.49 11.07
C TYR A 126 43.38 11.80 9.93
N GLU A 127 42.27 11.08 9.86
CA GLU A 127 41.19 11.27 8.87
C GLU A 127 40.34 12.49 9.25
N LEU A 128 40.09 12.66 10.55
CA LEU A 128 39.46 13.86 11.11
C LEU A 128 40.27 15.13 10.84
N TYR A 129 41.60 15.07 10.94
CA TYR A 129 42.47 16.20 10.64
C TYR A 129 42.39 16.61 9.17
N GLN A 130 42.28 15.66 8.25
CA GLN A 130 42.15 15.96 6.81
C GLN A 130 40.77 16.53 6.46
N ALA A 131 39.70 16.02 7.07
CA ALA A 131 38.34 16.52 6.83
C ALA A 131 38.17 17.99 7.25
N ASN A 132 38.77 18.40 8.37
CA ASN A 132 38.68 19.78 8.88
C ASN A 132 39.60 20.79 8.18
N ASN A 133 40.54 20.30 7.37
CA ASN A 133 41.54 21.13 6.68
C ASN A 133 41.55 20.94 5.15
N SER A 134 40.53 20.28 4.60
CA SER A 134 40.31 20.22 3.16
C SER A 134 39.68 21.54 2.67
N PRO A 135 40.19 22.15 1.58
CA PRO A 135 39.76 23.45 1.08
C PRO A 135 38.33 23.47 0.54
#